data_AF-A0A927RLK8-F1
#
_entry.id   AF-A0A927RLK8-F1
#
_cell.length_a   1.000
_cell.length_b   1.000
_cell.length_c   1.000
_cell.angle_alpha   90.00
_cell.angle_beta   90.00
_cell.angle_gamma   90.00
#
_symmetry.space_group_name_H-M   'P 1'
#
loop_
_entity.id
_entity.type
_entity.pdbx_description
1 polymer ?
#
loop_
_entity_poly.entity_id
_entity_poly.type
_entity_poly.pdbx_seq_one_letter_code
_entity_poly.pdbx_strand_id
1 'polypeptide(L)'
;MAKKTFGKIFLISLALVITTYFTRKHFSAPFVGAGICLAFFIFVTLCGLCIMQKRVGREYISAKQVSAFKMFEMMQMFAKLAFYFVALCFFNIVLIDSEQSLSRTLNYLLICVVAFCGGLLAIYFSFAKRVAKTFDCINVFVFGSAIWLFASVLLYNNFFKYNVTAYVVCLVGMGFVYASLKHIANNVQQAMEIVSYLPDKRFKRFCIYSDIKALLFAQVVLLCIMIVFQNTDYSTQLFSDALLLTPGVFLAIACVFACLQPLDKKGVDKLIVYRTSLGEEKEKELIRNSLAEKVIKTKNKIGIRVMTWFVRPFFKSKCVGKEKIKKGEGPVIFVANHYEIYGPIIAVLRMPASFRPWVINEMIDDQKIEDQMVGGIDKIRFLPKGVKKRLPKVIKRLIKYIITAMEPIPVYKGNLREVITTINLTVEAMQSGDNIMLFPEKPDVAYNSEGGVDKFYSGFVEIGAGYYKKTGKSTTFYPVYISKKKKKLFIGDGIKYNACVPKTDEKRRIANLLHERMQNMANGCNKKTEKDD
;
A
#
# COMPACT_ATOMS: atom_id res chain seq x y z
N MET A 1 12.69 19.50 -5.89
CA MET A 1 11.21 19.54 -6.02
C MET A 1 10.56 20.21 -4.81
N ALA A 2 10.81 19.76 -3.57
CA ALA A 2 10.32 20.41 -2.33
C ALA A 2 10.57 21.94 -2.31
N LYS A 3 11.84 22.38 -2.45
CA LYS A 3 12.19 23.81 -2.55
C LYS A 3 11.39 24.57 -3.63
N LYS A 4 11.09 23.94 -4.77
CA LYS A 4 10.35 24.57 -5.88
C LYS A 4 8.85 24.63 -5.63
N THR A 5 8.26 23.64 -4.95
CA THR A 5 6.84 23.65 -4.58
C THR A 5 6.59 24.63 -3.43
N PHE A 6 7.43 24.62 -2.40
CA PHE A 6 7.33 25.55 -1.27
C PHE A 6 7.65 27.00 -1.65
N GLY A 7 8.65 27.23 -2.50
CA GLY A 7 8.94 28.57 -3.03
C GLY A 7 7.77 29.15 -3.84
N LYS A 8 7.02 28.31 -4.56
CA LYS A 8 5.80 28.73 -5.27
C LYS A 8 4.66 29.06 -4.30
N ILE A 9 4.41 28.21 -3.30
CA ILE A 9 3.41 28.49 -2.26
C ILE A 9 3.76 29.82 -1.58
N PHE A 10 5.01 29.99 -1.14
CA PHE A 10 5.47 31.23 -0.48
C PHE A 10 5.32 32.47 -1.37
N LEU A 11 5.72 32.42 -2.65
CA LEU A 11 5.57 33.55 -3.58
C LEU A 11 4.10 33.91 -3.84
N ILE A 12 3.25 32.90 -4.04
CA ILE A 12 1.80 33.09 -4.22
C ILE A 12 1.20 33.71 -2.96
N SER A 13 1.58 33.21 -1.80
CA SER A 13 1.10 33.70 -0.52
C SER A 13 1.56 35.11 -0.21
N LEU A 14 2.84 35.42 -0.47
CA LEU A 14 3.39 36.76 -0.29
C LEU A 14 2.64 37.78 -1.16
N ALA A 15 2.38 37.43 -2.42
CA ALA A 15 1.66 38.30 -3.33
C ALA A 15 0.14 38.35 -3.06
N LEU A 16 -0.48 37.29 -2.52
CA LEU A 16 -1.84 37.32 -1.95
C LEU A 16 -1.91 38.32 -0.79
N VAL A 17 -0.93 38.30 0.11
CA VAL A 17 -0.92 39.17 1.29
C VAL A 17 -0.74 40.64 0.93
N ILE A 18 0.23 40.93 0.07
CA ILE A 18 0.48 42.31 -0.40
C ILE A 18 -0.79 42.86 -1.06
N THR A 19 -1.38 42.12 -1.99
CA THR A 19 -2.55 42.59 -2.75
C THR A 19 -3.81 42.70 -1.87
N THR A 20 -4.01 41.77 -0.92
CA THR A 20 -5.18 41.79 0.00
C THR A 20 -5.10 42.97 0.98
N TYR A 21 -3.90 43.29 1.48
CA TYR A 21 -3.70 44.45 2.35
C TYR A 21 -4.03 45.77 1.65
N PHE A 22 -3.57 45.93 0.41
CA PHE A 22 -3.84 47.15 -0.37
C PHE A 22 -5.30 47.26 -0.81
N THR A 23 -5.94 46.15 -1.19
CA THR A 23 -7.38 46.14 -1.54
C THR A 23 -8.27 46.41 -0.32
N ARG A 24 -7.93 45.90 0.87
CA ARG A 24 -8.67 46.21 2.11
C ARG A 24 -8.69 47.71 2.44
N LYS A 25 -7.63 48.44 2.11
CA LYS A 25 -7.60 49.91 2.30
C LYS A 25 -8.61 50.65 1.40
N HIS A 26 -9.02 50.02 0.30
CA HIS A 26 -9.96 50.58 -0.69
C HIS A 26 -11.38 50.00 -0.59
N PHE A 27 -11.55 48.78 -0.04
CA PHE A 27 -12.85 48.12 0.10
C PHE A 27 -13.17 47.90 1.59
N SER A 28 -14.30 48.43 2.05
CA SER A 28 -14.79 48.37 3.44
C SER A 28 -15.14 46.96 3.95
N ALA A 29 -15.02 45.92 3.11
CA ALA A 29 -15.31 44.53 3.44
C ALA A 29 -14.04 43.65 3.31
N PRO A 30 -13.57 42.98 4.38
CA PRO A 30 -12.33 42.20 4.37
C PRO A 30 -12.37 41.01 3.41
N PHE A 31 -13.54 40.44 3.14
CA PHE A 31 -13.72 39.31 2.22
C PHE A 31 -13.59 39.70 0.74
N VAL A 32 -13.93 40.94 0.36
CA VAL A 32 -13.90 41.41 -1.04
C VAL A 32 -12.45 41.51 -1.54
N GLY A 33 -11.56 42.10 -0.74
CA GLY A 33 -10.15 42.23 -1.09
C GLY A 33 -9.46 40.86 -1.24
N ALA A 34 -9.69 39.95 -0.28
CA ALA A 34 -9.14 38.60 -0.32
C ALA A 34 -9.69 37.78 -1.51
N GLY A 35 -10.98 37.94 -1.84
CA GLY A 35 -11.61 37.32 -3.01
C GLY A 35 -11.03 37.78 -4.35
N ILE A 36 -10.82 39.10 -4.53
CA ILE A 36 -10.22 39.67 -5.75
C ILE A 36 -8.79 39.14 -5.94
N CYS A 37 -8.00 39.10 -4.85
CA CYS A 37 -6.64 38.58 -4.91
C CYS A 37 -6.64 37.10 -5.30
N LEU A 38 -7.49 36.29 -4.68
CA LEU A 38 -7.63 34.87 -5.00
C LEU A 38 -8.03 34.66 -6.48
N ALA A 39 -8.93 35.48 -7.02
CA ALA A 39 -9.31 35.45 -8.43
C ALA A 39 -8.13 35.75 -9.38
N PHE A 40 -7.26 36.71 -9.05
CA PHE A 40 -6.04 36.96 -9.81
C PHE A 40 -5.08 35.77 -9.80
N PHE A 41 -4.88 35.11 -8.65
CA PHE A 41 -4.04 33.91 -8.60
C PHE A 41 -4.62 32.71 -9.33
N ILE A 42 -5.95 32.58 -9.35
CA ILE A 42 -6.65 31.60 -10.18
C ILE A 42 -6.30 31.85 -11.64
N PHE A 43 -6.36 33.10 -12.12
CA PHE A 43 -5.98 33.45 -13.48
C PHE A 43 -4.52 33.08 -13.81
N VAL A 44 -3.55 33.47 -12.95
CA VAL A 44 -2.13 33.13 -13.13
C VAL A 44 -1.92 31.61 -13.16
N THR A 45 -2.58 30.88 -12.27
CA THR A 45 -2.50 29.42 -12.17
C THR A 45 -3.10 28.75 -13.41
N LEU A 46 -4.20 29.30 -13.92
CA LEU A 46 -4.87 28.84 -15.15
C LEU A 46 -4.01 29.08 -16.39
N CYS A 47 -3.35 30.24 -16.51
CA CYS A 47 -2.35 30.48 -17.56
C CYS A 47 -1.20 29.46 -17.48
N GLY A 48 -0.66 29.21 -16.28
CA GLY A 48 0.36 28.19 -16.05
C GLY A 48 -0.10 26.78 -16.41
N LEU A 49 -1.38 26.46 -16.15
CA LEU A 49 -2.00 25.18 -16.52
C LEU A 49 -2.07 25.01 -18.03
N CYS A 50 -2.53 26.03 -18.77
CA CYS A 50 -2.59 26.04 -20.23
C CYS A 50 -1.21 25.82 -20.87
N ILE A 51 -0.18 26.49 -20.35
CA ILE A 51 1.21 26.31 -20.81
C ILE A 51 1.67 24.87 -20.57
N MET A 52 1.41 24.33 -19.39
CA MET A 52 1.84 22.97 -19.04
C MET A 52 1.05 21.91 -19.79
N GLN A 53 -0.24 22.12 -20.06
CA GLN A 53 -1.05 21.23 -20.89
C GLN A 53 -0.45 21.04 -22.28
N LYS A 54 -0.02 22.13 -22.93
CA LYS A 54 0.70 22.10 -24.22
C LYS A 54 2.00 21.31 -24.14
N ARG A 55 2.77 21.46 -23.06
CA ARG A 55 4.08 20.78 -22.86
C ARG A 55 3.97 19.28 -22.55
N VAL A 56 2.80 18.84 -22.09
CA VAL A 56 2.53 17.49 -21.63
C VAL A 56 1.84 16.66 -22.72
N GLY A 57 0.93 17.27 -23.48
CA GLY A 57 0.42 16.74 -24.76
C GLY A 57 -0.22 15.34 -24.69
N ARG A 58 -0.16 14.61 -25.82
CA ARG A 58 -0.78 13.28 -25.99
C ARG A 58 -0.17 12.20 -25.09
N GLU A 59 1.11 12.31 -24.75
CA GLU A 59 1.84 11.31 -23.96
C GLU A 59 1.25 11.13 -22.55
N TYR A 60 0.65 12.17 -21.99
CA TYR A 60 -0.03 12.09 -20.71
C TYR A 60 -1.39 11.42 -20.79
N ILE A 61 -2.08 11.50 -21.93
CA ILE A 61 -3.30 10.72 -22.17
C ILE A 61 -2.94 9.24 -22.21
N SER A 62 -1.87 8.87 -22.91
CA SER A 62 -1.33 7.51 -22.92
C SER A 62 -0.90 7.07 -21.52
N ALA A 63 -0.20 7.91 -20.75
CA ALA A 63 0.18 7.59 -19.39
C ALA A 63 -1.03 7.32 -18.48
N LYS A 64 -2.16 8.00 -18.67
CA LYS A 64 -3.41 7.75 -17.94
C LYS A 64 -4.08 6.42 -18.26
N GLN A 65 -3.73 5.77 -19.36
CA GLN A 65 -4.18 4.41 -19.65
C GLN A 65 -3.50 3.39 -18.72
N VAL A 66 -2.33 3.72 -18.17
CA VAL A 66 -1.66 2.91 -17.17
C VAL A 66 -2.35 3.10 -15.81
N SER A 67 -3.03 2.05 -15.34
CA SER A 67 -3.81 2.08 -14.08
C SER A 67 -2.98 2.57 -12.88
N ALA A 68 -1.72 2.11 -12.73
CA ALA A 68 -0.85 2.54 -11.63
C ALA A 68 -0.58 4.05 -11.62
N PHE A 69 -0.29 4.61 -12.80
CA PHE A 69 -0.09 6.05 -12.96
C PHE A 69 -1.37 6.81 -12.69
N LYS A 70 -2.51 6.35 -13.25
CA LYS A 70 -3.82 6.97 -13.02
C LYS A 70 -4.20 7.02 -11.54
N MET A 71 -4.06 5.91 -10.81
CA MET A 71 -4.35 5.86 -9.37
C MET A 71 -3.38 6.73 -8.58
N PHE A 72 -2.08 6.72 -8.93
CA PHE A 72 -1.08 7.58 -8.31
C PHE A 72 -1.38 9.06 -8.52
N GLU A 73 -1.73 9.45 -9.74
CA GLU A 73 -2.03 10.83 -10.09
C GLU A 73 -3.21 11.36 -9.28
N MET A 74 -4.30 10.58 -9.19
CA MET A 74 -5.48 10.95 -8.42
C MET A 74 -5.16 11.02 -6.92
N MET A 75 -4.46 10.03 -6.37
CA MET A 75 -3.98 10.04 -4.99
C MET A 75 -3.13 11.29 -4.70
N GLN A 76 -2.15 11.59 -5.54
CA GLN A 76 -1.28 12.77 -5.40
C GLN A 76 -2.09 14.06 -5.50
N MET A 77 -2.99 14.17 -6.48
CA MET A 77 -3.79 15.37 -6.73
C MET A 77 -4.63 15.72 -5.50
N PHE A 78 -5.38 14.76 -4.95
CA PHE A 78 -6.22 14.98 -3.77
C PHE A 78 -5.42 15.22 -2.49
N ALA A 79 -4.30 14.51 -2.30
CA ALA A 79 -3.44 14.77 -1.15
C ALA A 79 -2.83 16.18 -1.22
N LYS A 80 -2.33 16.60 -2.39
CA LYS A 80 -1.78 17.96 -2.58
C LYS A 80 -2.84 19.04 -2.51
N LEU A 81 -4.04 18.76 -2.97
CA LEU A 81 -5.19 19.62 -2.79
C LEU A 81 -5.43 19.89 -1.30
N ALA A 82 -5.41 18.87 -0.44
CA ALA A 82 -5.50 19.05 1.02
C ALA A 82 -4.34 19.92 1.57
N PHE A 83 -3.10 19.68 1.13
CA PHE A 83 -1.94 20.51 1.53
C PHE A 83 -2.09 21.97 1.13
N TYR A 84 -2.43 22.23 -0.13
CA TYR A 84 -2.61 23.59 -0.64
C TYR A 84 -3.79 24.28 0.04
N PHE A 85 -4.88 23.54 0.31
CA PHE A 85 -6.03 24.10 1.00
C PHE A 85 -5.68 24.51 2.43
N VAL A 86 -4.98 23.68 3.22
CA VAL A 86 -4.50 24.07 4.57
C VAL A 86 -3.60 25.30 4.50
N ALA A 87 -2.67 25.32 3.54
CA ALA A 87 -1.79 26.47 3.37
C ALA A 87 -2.60 27.74 3.06
N LEU A 88 -3.48 27.69 2.06
CA LEU A 88 -4.33 28.83 1.66
C LEU A 88 -5.27 29.28 2.78
N CYS A 89 -5.88 28.37 3.54
CA CYS A 89 -6.72 28.72 4.68
C CYS A 89 -5.92 29.45 5.75
N PHE A 90 -4.73 28.95 6.09
CA PHE A 90 -3.84 29.62 7.02
C PHE A 90 -3.53 31.05 6.56
N PHE A 91 -3.19 31.24 5.27
CA PHE A 91 -2.96 32.58 4.72
C PHE A 91 -4.18 33.49 4.84
N ASN A 92 -5.37 32.98 4.55
CA ASN A 92 -6.60 33.79 4.62
C ASN A 92 -7.01 34.13 6.05
N ILE A 93 -6.84 33.23 7.02
CA ILE A 93 -7.08 33.53 8.44
C ILE A 93 -6.16 34.67 8.91
N VAL A 94 -4.87 34.61 8.58
CA VAL A 94 -3.91 35.68 8.91
C VAL A 94 -4.26 37.01 8.24
N LEU A 95 -4.91 36.98 7.08
CA LEU A 95 -5.34 38.20 6.36
C LEU A 95 -6.64 38.80 6.90
N ILE A 96 -7.53 37.97 7.43
CA ILE A 96 -8.82 38.39 7.99
C ILE A 96 -8.63 38.98 9.39
N ASP A 97 -7.66 38.48 10.18
CA ASP A 97 -7.36 39.00 11.51
C ASP A 97 -6.71 40.41 11.44
N SER A 98 -7.35 41.39 12.07
CA SER A 98 -7.65 42.63 11.35
C SER A 98 -6.99 43.92 11.90
N GLU A 99 -6.14 43.86 12.92
CA GLU A 99 -5.59 45.07 13.58
C GLU A 99 -4.08 45.31 13.38
N GLN A 100 -3.40 44.52 12.55
CA GLN A 100 -1.93 44.58 12.45
C GLN A 100 -1.43 45.35 11.21
N SER A 101 -0.36 46.12 11.38
CA SER A 101 0.37 46.78 10.27
C SER A 101 0.89 45.75 9.25
N LEU A 102 0.95 46.09 7.95
CA LEU A 102 1.45 45.21 6.88
C LEU A 102 2.76 44.49 7.22
N SER A 103 3.72 45.21 7.81
CA SER A 103 5.02 44.65 8.18
C SER A 103 4.89 43.53 9.22
N ARG A 104 4.03 43.72 10.24
CA ARG A 104 3.75 42.69 11.25
C ARG A 104 3.05 41.47 10.65
N THR A 105 2.05 41.68 9.79
CA THR A 105 1.37 40.59 9.08
C THR A 105 2.33 39.79 8.20
N LEU A 106 3.21 40.46 7.44
CA LEU A 106 4.22 39.80 6.59
C LEU A 106 5.27 39.03 7.42
N ASN A 107 5.73 39.61 8.53
CA ASN A 107 6.68 38.96 9.44
C ASN A 107 6.06 37.73 10.10
N TYR A 108 4.83 37.85 10.61
CA TYR A 108 4.10 36.72 11.20
C TYR A 108 3.90 35.59 10.17
N LEU A 109 3.52 35.96 8.95
CA LEU A 109 3.38 35.01 7.85
C LEU A 109 4.68 34.29 7.53
N LEU A 110 5.78 35.04 7.43
CA LEU A 110 7.10 34.47 7.17
C LEU A 110 7.48 33.48 8.26
N ILE A 111 7.32 33.85 9.53
CA ILE A 111 7.60 32.97 10.67
C ILE A 111 6.77 31.69 10.58
N CYS A 112 5.46 31.79 10.33
CA CYS A 112 4.59 30.63 10.26
C CYS A 112 4.90 29.73 9.06
N VAL A 113 5.21 30.29 7.89
CA VAL A 113 5.62 29.50 6.72
C VAL A 113 6.96 28.81 6.97
N VAL A 114 7.93 29.52 7.56
CA VAL A 114 9.23 28.96 7.90
C VAL A 114 9.07 27.86 8.96
N ALA A 115 8.26 28.07 9.99
CA ALA A 115 7.97 27.09 11.02
C ALA A 115 7.26 25.86 10.45
N PHE A 116 6.24 26.04 9.60
CA PHE A 116 5.51 24.96 8.95
C PHE A 116 6.43 24.15 8.01
N CYS A 117 7.15 24.83 7.12
CA CYS A 117 8.06 24.19 6.18
C CYS A 117 9.24 23.52 6.90
N GLY A 118 9.82 24.20 7.89
CA GLY A 118 10.89 23.71 8.74
C GLY A 118 10.45 22.47 9.52
N GLY A 119 9.27 22.51 10.14
CA GLY A 119 8.67 21.37 10.84
C GLY A 119 8.43 20.18 9.93
N LEU A 120 7.82 20.38 8.76
CA LEU A 120 7.62 19.31 7.77
C LEU A 120 8.94 18.70 7.30
N LEU A 121 9.95 19.52 7.02
CA LEU A 121 11.27 19.04 6.61
C LEU A 121 11.97 18.30 7.75
N ALA A 122 11.90 18.81 8.98
CA ALA A 122 12.45 18.16 10.16
C ALA A 122 11.84 16.77 10.36
N ILE A 123 10.51 16.64 10.32
CA ILE A 123 9.80 15.35 10.42
C ILE A 123 10.18 14.41 9.28
N TYR A 124 10.24 14.95 8.06
CA TYR A 124 10.63 14.20 6.86
C TYR A 124 12.02 13.58 7.01
N PHE A 125 13.02 14.39 7.38
CA PHE A 125 14.42 13.96 7.48
C PHE A 125 14.71 13.14 8.74
N SER A 126 14.02 13.41 9.85
CA SER A 126 14.24 12.72 11.13
C SER A 126 13.80 11.25 11.07
N PHE A 127 12.56 10.98 10.63
CA PHE A 127 12.05 9.60 10.64
C PHE A 127 11.09 9.25 9.51
N ALA A 128 10.24 10.16 9.02
CA ALA A 128 9.16 9.78 8.09
C ALA A 128 9.71 9.20 6.77
N LYS A 129 10.84 9.73 6.25
CA LYS A 129 11.55 9.17 5.10
C LYS A 129 12.02 7.73 5.35
N ARG A 130 12.57 7.44 6.53
CA ARG A 130 13.07 6.11 6.90
C ARG A 130 11.90 5.12 6.97
N VAL A 131 10.82 5.51 7.65
CA VAL A 131 9.59 4.71 7.77
C VAL A 131 9.00 4.40 6.39
N ALA A 132 8.88 5.40 5.51
CA ALA A 132 8.36 5.21 4.16
C ALA A 132 9.24 4.29 3.30
N LYS A 133 10.55 4.19 3.58
CA LYS A 133 11.48 3.28 2.87
C LYS A 133 11.41 1.84 3.40
N THR A 134 11.21 1.69 4.70
CA THR A 134 11.23 0.39 5.38
C THR A 134 9.90 -0.35 5.30
N PHE A 135 8.79 0.38 5.37
CA PHE A 135 7.43 -0.17 5.37
C PHE A 135 6.76 0.03 4.01
N ASP A 136 5.63 -0.67 3.80
CA ASP A 136 4.80 -0.47 2.61
C ASP A 136 4.35 0.99 2.54
N CYS A 137 4.80 1.71 1.51
CA CYS A 137 4.58 3.14 1.38
C CYS A 137 3.10 3.52 1.35
N ILE A 138 2.23 2.64 0.84
CA ILE A 138 0.79 2.90 0.79
C ILE A 138 0.18 2.81 2.19
N ASN A 139 0.62 1.84 3.00
CA ASN A 139 0.18 1.75 4.39
C ASN A 139 0.69 2.96 5.21
N VAL A 140 1.92 3.41 4.96
CA VAL A 140 2.47 4.63 5.58
C VAL A 140 1.68 5.87 5.16
N PHE A 141 1.25 5.96 3.90
CA PHE A 141 0.37 7.03 3.41
C PHE A 141 -0.96 7.04 4.18
N VAL A 142 -1.66 5.90 4.21
CA VAL A 142 -2.97 5.79 4.89
C VAL A 142 -2.85 6.08 6.39
N PHE A 143 -1.78 5.59 7.03
CA PHE A 143 -1.50 5.87 8.44
C PHE A 143 -1.24 7.36 8.69
N GLY A 144 -0.41 8.00 7.86
CA GLY A 144 -0.17 9.45 7.92
C GLY A 144 -1.46 10.25 7.73
N SER A 145 -2.30 9.82 6.79
CA SER A 145 -3.62 10.43 6.56
C SER A 145 -4.53 10.28 7.77
N ALA A 146 -4.56 9.11 8.41
CA ALA A 146 -5.36 8.87 9.61
C ALA A 146 -4.90 9.75 10.79
N ILE A 147 -3.58 9.89 10.99
CA ILE A 147 -3.02 10.81 12.00
C ILE A 147 -3.47 12.25 11.73
N TRP A 148 -3.39 12.69 10.46
CA TRP A 148 -3.80 14.04 10.09
C TRP A 148 -5.31 14.26 10.31
N LEU A 149 -6.17 13.34 9.85
CA LEU A 149 -7.61 13.41 10.09
C LEU A 149 -7.94 13.45 11.58
N PHE A 150 -7.29 12.60 12.37
CA PHE A 150 -7.45 12.58 13.82
C PHE A 150 -7.05 13.92 14.44
N ALA A 151 -5.93 14.50 14.03
CA ALA A 151 -5.51 15.83 14.49
C ALA A 151 -6.53 16.93 14.13
N SER A 152 -7.11 16.89 12.92
CA SER A 152 -8.18 17.81 12.53
C SER A 152 -9.42 17.70 13.42
N VAL A 153 -9.81 16.48 13.80
CA VAL A 153 -10.93 16.25 14.74
C VAL A 153 -10.59 16.74 16.15
N LEU A 154 -9.35 16.58 16.61
CA LEU A 154 -8.92 17.11 17.91
C LEU A 154 -8.93 18.64 17.94
N LEU A 155 -8.52 19.30 16.84
CA LEU A 155 -8.62 20.74 16.67
C LEU A 155 -10.08 21.19 16.68
N TYR A 156 -10.96 20.48 15.98
CA TYR A 156 -12.39 20.80 15.91
C TYR A 156 -13.06 20.77 17.28
N ASN A 157 -12.74 19.76 18.08
CA ASN A 157 -13.33 19.59 19.42
C ASN A 157 -12.62 20.40 20.53
N ASN A 158 -11.60 21.22 20.20
CA ASN A 158 -10.75 21.91 21.19
C ASN A 158 -10.22 20.95 22.28
N PHE A 159 -9.87 19.71 21.91
CA PHE A 159 -9.60 18.63 22.86
C PHE A 159 -8.38 18.89 23.75
N PHE A 160 -7.37 19.58 23.23
CA PHE A 160 -6.19 19.97 24.02
C PHE A 160 -6.33 21.38 24.55
N LYS A 161 -5.89 21.59 25.80
CA LYS A 161 -5.76 22.92 26.42
C LYS A 161 -4.91 23.89 25.60
N TYR A 162 -3.95 23.36 24.82
CA TYR A 162 -3.16 24.12 23.85
C TYR A 162 -3.23 23.47 22.47
N ASN A 163 -3.74 24.20 21.47
CA ASN A 163 -3.88 23.73 20.08
C ASN A 163 -2.54 23.36 19.43
N VAL A 164 -1.41 23.81 19.99
CA VAL A 164 -0.04 23.49 19.52
C VAL A 164 0.19 21.99 19.39
N THR A 165 -0.27 21.18 20.35
CA THR A 165 -0.08 19.72 20.30
C THR A 165 -0.80 19.12 19.08
N ALA A 166 -2.04 19.54 18.80
CA ALA A 166 -2.76 19.05 17.64
C ALA A 166 -2.13 19.51 16.32
N TYR A 167 -1.58 20.74 16.26
CA TYR A 167 -0.80 21.18 15.09
C TYR A 167 0.47 20.36 14.87
N VAL A 168 1.19 19.97 15.94
CA VAL A 168 2.36 19.08 15.83
C VAL A 168 1.94 17.69 15.31
N VAL A 169 0.86 17.11 15.84
CA VAL A 169 0.33 15.83 15.36
C VAL A 169 -0.08 15.92 13.88
N CYS A 170 -0.72 17.03 13.49
CA CYS A 170 -1.07 17.33 12.10
C CYS A 170 0.18 17.37 11.20
N LEU A 171 1.24 18.07 11.62
CA LEU A 171 2.53 18.11 10.92
C LEU A 171 3.18 16.72 10.79
N VAL A 172 3.06 15.87 11.81
CA VAL A 172 3.54 14.48 11.75
C VAL A 172 2.79 13.68 10.70
N GLY A 173 1.45 13.76 10.70
CA GLY A 173 0.61 13.12 9.69
C GLY A 173 0.96 13.57 8.27
N MET A 174 1.04 14.89 8.06
CA MET A 174 1.49 15.51 6.81
C MET A 174 2.89 15.06 6.39
N GLY A 175 3.84 14.94 7.32
CA GLY A 175 5.18 14.46 7.04
C GLY A 175 5.20 13.02 6.49
N PHE A 176 4.39 12.13 7.06
CA PHE A 176 4.23 10.76 6.57
C PHE A 176 3.55 10.71 5.19
N VAL A 177 2.49 11.50 4.97
CA VAL A 177 1.83 11.62 3.66
C VAL A 177 2.81 12.13 2.61
N TYR A 178 3.59 13.16 2.92
CA TYR A 178 4.59 13.71 2.01
C TYR A 178 5.70 12.69 1.69
N ALA A 179 6.23 12.00 2.71
CA ALA A 179 7.29 11.01 2.53
C ALA A 179 6.85 9.83 1.67
N SER A 180 5.65 9.30 1.93
CA SER A 180 5.05 8.21 1.18
C SER A 180 4.74 8.59 -0.27
N LEU A 181 4.13 9.76 -0.52
CA LEU A 181 3.91 10.26 -1.88
C LEU A 181 5.19 10.31 -2.70
N LYS A 182 6.29 10.80 -2.11
CA LYS A 182 7.59 10.88 -2.80
C LYS A 182 8.16 9.50 -3.14
N HIS A 183 8.00 8.52 -2.25
CA HIS A 183 8.45 7.16 -2.54
C HIS A 183 7.57 6.44 -3.55
N ILE A 184 6.24 6.59 -3.46
CA ILE A 184 5.32 6.03 -4.44
C ILE A 184 5.56 6.65 -5.82
N ALA A 185 5.79 7.97 -5.90
CA ALA A 185 6.14 8.65 -7.15
C ALA A 185 7.37 8.02 -7.81
N ASN A 186 8.40 7.73 -7.01
CA ASN A 186 9.61 7.07 -7.51
C ASN A 186 9.31 5.64 -8.01
N ASN A 187 8.53 4.85 -7.26
CA ASN A 187 8.19 3.49 -7.69
C ASN A 187 7.34 3.47 -8.97
N VAL A 188 6.35 4.37 -9.08
CA VAL A 188 5.50 4.50 -10.27
C VAL A 188 6.31 4.98 -11.46
N GLN A 189 7.22 5.94 -11.27
CA GLN A 189 8.14 6.36 -12.31
C GLN A 189 8.95 5.18 -12.86
N GLN A 190 9.54 4.39 -11.97
CA GLN A 190 10.33 3.22 -12.34
C GLN A 190 9.50 2.19 -13.11
N ALA A 191 8.25 1.98 -12.70
CA ALA A 191 7.32 1.11 -13.43
C ALA A 191 7.01 1.65 -14.82
N MET A 192 6.79 2.96 -14.96
CA MET A 192 6.51 3.61 -16.25
C MET A 192 7.73 3.58 -17.19
N GLU A 193 8.94 3.72 -16.65
CA GLU A 193 10.19 3.57 -17.41
C GLU A 193 10.32 2.16 -18.00
N ILE A 194 9.95 1.12 -17.24
CA ILE A 194 10.07 -0.28 -17.65
C ILE A 194 8.94 -0.70 -18.59
N VAL A 195 7.71 -0.32 -18.29
CA VAL A 195 6.51 -0.81 -19.00
C VAL A 195 6.17 0.04 -20.21
N SER A 196 6.44 1.34 -20.15
CA SER A 196 6.04 2.31 -21.18
C SER A 196 7.21 3.09 -21.77
N TYR A 197 8.45 2.72 -21.45
CA TYR A 197 9.68 3.40 -21.91
C TYR A 197 9.65 4.92 -21.68
N LEU A 198 8.96 5.37 -20.64
CA LEU A 198 8.73 6.79 -20.39
C LEU A 198 9.92 7.38 -19.60
N PRO A 199 10.68 8.35 -20.15
CA PRO A 199 11.81 8.93 -19.44
C PRO A 199 11.39 9.79 -18.24
N ASP A 200 12.25 9.81 -17.21
CA ASP A 200 12.12 10.59 -15.95
C ASP A 200 11.67 12.05 -16.15
N LYS A 201 12.30 12.77 -17.10
CA LYS A 201 11.97 14.18 -17.38
C LYS A 201 10.51 14.39 -17.80
N ARG A 202 9.88 13.39 -18.44
CA ARG A 202 8.46 13.44 -18.83
C ARG A 202 7.55 13.14 -17.65
N PHE A 203 7.86 12.11 -16.87
CA PHE A 203 7.12 11.79 -15.64
C PHE A 203 7.07 12.97 -14.66
N LYS A 204 8.20 13.67 -14.46
CA LYS A 204 8.27 14.89 -13.64
C LYS A 204 7.36 16.00 -14.17
N ARG A 205 7.24 16.17 -15.49
CA ARG A 205 6.32 17.14 -16.09
C ARG A 205 4.85 16.78 -15.79
N PHE A 206 4.50 15.50 -15.84
CA PHE A 206 3.15 15.06 -15.51
C PHE A 206 2.80 15.31 -14.04
N CYS A 207 3.76 15.07 -13.13
CA CYS A 207 3.60 15.41 -11.71
C CYS A 207 3.40 16.91 -11.50
N ILE A 208 4.18 17.77 -12.17
CA ILE A 208 4.03 19.22 -12.09
C ILE A 208 2.67 19.67 -12.64
N TYR A 209 2.20 19.06 -13.73
CA TYR A 209 0.89 19.35 -14.28
C TYR A 209 -0.24 18.97 -13.31
N SER A 210 -0.16 17.81 -12.67
CA SER A 210 -1.09 17.40 -11.59
C SER A 210 -1.06 18.38 -10.41
N ASP A 211 0.13 18.87 -10.04
CA ASP A 211 0.29 19.84 -8.94
C ASP A 211 -0.40 21.18 -9.22
N ILE A 212 -0.30 21.68 -10.45
CA ILE A 212 -0.95 22.94 -10.86
C ILE A 212 -2.48 22.78 -10.84
N LYS A 213 -3.00 21.63 -11.32
CA LYS A 213 -4.44 21.34 -11.22
C LYS A 213 -4.93 21.31 -9.77
N ALA A 214 -4.19 20.65 -8.88
CA ALA A 214 -4.55 20.57 -7.47
C ALA A 214 -4.55 21.96 -6.81
N LEU A 215 -3.57 22.82 -7.15
CA LEU A 215 -3.52 24.19 -6.65
C LEU A 215 -4.70 25.03 -7.16
N LEU A 216 -4.99 24.96 -8.47
CA LEU A 216 -6.13 25.67 -9.07
C LEU A 216 -7.44 25.25 -8.41
N PHE A 217 -7.64 23.95 -8.22
CA PHE A 217 -8.84 23.43 -7.57
C PHE A 217 -8.94 23.88 -6.10
N ALA A 218 -7.82 23.93 -5.36
CA ALA A 218 -7.79 24.44 -4.00
C ALA A 218 -8.25 25.91 -3.92
N GLN A 219 -7.76 26.73 -4.86
CA GLN A 219 -8.10 28.15 -4.94
C GLN A 219 -9.58 28.35 -5.28
N VAL A 220 -10.11 27.60 -6.25
CA VAL A 220 -11.53 27.68 -6.65
C VAL A 220 -12.44 27.24 -5.51
N VAL A 221 -12.15 26.12 -4.84
CA VAL A 221 -12.95 25.65 -3.69
C VAL A 221 -12.93 26.68 -2.57
N LEU A 222 -11.77 27.26 -2.26
CA LEU A 222 -11.66 28.29 -1.24
C LEU A 222 -12.46 29.55 -1.62
N LEU A 223 -12.39 29.98 -2.89
CA LEU A 223 -13.16 31.12 -3.38
C LEU A 223 -14.67 30.86 -3.25
N CYS A 224 -15.14 29.67 -3.61
CA CYS A 224 -16.54 29.29 -3.45
C CYS A 224 -17.00 29.34 -1.99
N ILE A 225 -16.18 28.83 -1.06
CA ILE A 225 -16.47 28.90 0.38
C ILE A 225 -16.58 30.38 0.79
N MET A 226 -15.61 31.22 0.42
CA MET A 226 -15.64 32.64 0.77
C MET A 226 -16.88 33.37 0.22
N ILE A 227 -17.30 33.09 -1.03
CA ILE A 227 -18.50 33.69 -1.63
C ILE A 227 -19.78 33.25 -0.90
N VAL A 228 -19.90 31.96 -0.55
CA VAL A 228 -21.07 31.45 0.17
C VAL A 228 -21.18 32.14 1.53
N PHE A 229 -20.09 32.20 2.28
CA PHE A 229 -20.07 32.77 3.63
C PHE A 229 -20.11 34.32 3.64
N GLN A 230 -19.80 34.99 2.53
CA GLN A 230 -20.00 36.44 2.40
C GLN A 230 -21.49 36.81 2.24
N ASN A 231 -22.29 35.94 1.64
CA ASN A 231 -23.68 36.22 1.25
C ASN A 231 -24.71 35.60 2.22
N THR A 232 -24.29 35.14 3.38
CA THR A 232 -25.14 34.41 4.33
C THR A 232 -24.88 34.87 5.75
N ASP A 233 -25.93 34.95 6.57
CA ASP A 233 -25.84 35.25 8.01
C ASP A 233 -25.29 34.05 8.84
N TYR A 234 -24.51 33.16 8.22
CA TYR A 234 -23.95 32.01 8.92
C TYR A 234 -22.95 32.45 9.98
N SER A 235 -22.89 31.70 11.09
CA SER A 235 -21.93 31.97 12.15
C SER A 235 -20.48 31.85 11.65
N THR A 236 -19.61 32.72 12.14
CA THR A 236 -18.15 32.65 11.92
C THR A 236 -17.56 31.30 12.29
N GLN A 237 -18.23 30.56 13.18
CA GLN A 237 -17.90 29.20 13.58
C GLN A 237 -18.11 28.19 12.44
N LEU A 238 -19.23 28.25 11.71
CA LEU A 238 -19.50 27.35 10.58
C LEU A 238 -18.46 27.52 9.45
N PHE A 239 -17.99 28.75 9.24
CA PHE A 239 -16.90 29.04 8.30
C PHE A 239 -15.57 28.39 8.74
N SER A 240 -15.19 28.57 10.01
CA SER A 240 -13.99 27.96 10.58
C SER A 240 -14.02 26.44 10.47
N ASP A 241 -15.16 25.83 10.76
CA ASP A 241 -15.38 24.39 10.69
C ASP A 241 -15.24 23.86 9.27
N ALA A 242 -15.81 24.58 8.29
CA ALA A 242 -15.67 24.25 6.88
C ALA A 242 -14.21 24.29 6.42
N LEU A 243 -13.43 25.29 6.85
CA LEU A 243 -12.01 25.40 6.51
C LEU A 243 -11.17 24.26 7.14
N LEU A 244 -11.52 23.85 8.36
CA LEU A 244 -10.79 22.80 9.08
C LEU A 244 -11.08 21.40 8.53
N LEU A 245 -12.33 21.10 8.16
CA LEU A 245 -12.77 19.76 7.77
C LEU A 245 -12.59 19.46 6.27
N THR A 246 -12.62 20.48 5.41
CA THR A 246 -12.47 20.32 3.94
C THR A 246 -11.19 19.58 3.52
N PRO A 247 -9.99 19.87 4.07
CA PRO A 247 -8.79 19.07 3.81
C PRO A 247 -8.98 17.58 4.09
N GLY A 248 -9.76 17.26 5.13
CA GLY A 248 -10.05 15.90 5.52
C GLY A 248 -10.83 15.11 4.47
N VAL A 249 -11.78 15.75 3.80
CA VAL A 249 -12.55 15.13 2.70
C VAL A 249 -11.62 14.76 1.55
N PHE A 250 -10.75 15.69 1.12
CA PHE A 250 -9.79 15.42 0.06
C PHE A 250 -8.79 14.32 0.46
N LEU A 251 -8.37 14.31 1.71
CA LEU A 251 -7.46 13.29 2.23
C LEU A 251 -8.12 11.90 2.28
N ALA A 252 -9.39 11.82 2.65
CA ALA A 252 -10.18 10.58 2.61
C ALA A 252 -10.30 10.04 1.16
N ILE A 253 -10.60 10.92 0.20
CA ILE A 253 -10.62 10.57 -1.23
C ILE A 253 -9.24 10.09 -1.68
N ALA A 254 -8.16 10.76 -1.26
CA ALA A 254 -6.79 10.33 -1.58
C ALA A 254 -6.48 8.92 -1.02
N CYS A 255 -6.96 8.59 0.18
CA CYS A 255 -6.84 7.24 0.76
C CYS A 255 -7.55 6.17 -0.07
N VAL A 256 -8.73 6.47 -0.65
CA VAL A 256 -9.41 5.54 -1.57
C VAL A 256 -8.52 5.20 -2.76
N PHE A 257 -7.93 6.21 -3.40
CA PHE A 257 -7.01 6.00 -4.53
C PHE A 257 -5.70 5.31 -4.11
N ALA A 258 -5.19 5.59 -2.91
CA ALA A 258 -4.05 4.87 -2.35
C ALA A 258 -4.36 3.37 -2.21
N CYS A 259 -5.54 3.02 -1.70
CA CYS A 259 -5.97 1.62 -1.59
C CYS A 259 -6.20 0.95 -2.95
N LEU A 260 -6.62 1.70 -3.97
CA LEU A 260 -6.77 1.21 -5.35
C LEU A 260 -5.45 1.05 -6.11
N GLN A 261 -4.34 1.61 -5.60
CA GLN A 261 -3.04 1.62 -6.26
C GLN A 261 -2.55 0.19 -6.56
N PRO A 262 -2.48 -0.24 -7.85
CA PRO A 262 -2.04 -1.58 -8.23
C PRO A 262 -0.56 -1.86 -7.90
N LEU A 263 0.29 -0.83 -7.89
CA LEU A 263 1.70 -0.99 -7.54
C LEU A 263 1.90 -1.08 -6.02
N ASP A 264 1.58 -2.24 -5.47
CA ASP A 264 1.78 -2.63 -4.07
C ASP A 264 3.20 -3.12 -3.79
N LYS A 265 3.46 -3.56 -2.54
CA LYS A 265 4.73 -4.17 -2.17
C LYS A 265 5.16 -5.30 -3.11
N LYS A 266 4.24 -6.18 -3.54
CA LYS A 266 4.57 -7.28 -4.48
C LYS A 266 5.01 -6.74 -5.84
N GLY A 267 4.35 -5.70 -6.36
CA GLY A 267 4.76 -5.02 -7.58
C GLY A 267 6.12 -4.33 -7.44
N VAL A 268 6.40 -3.72 -6.28
CA VAL A 268 7.70 -3.10 -5.99
C VAL A 268 8.81 -4.15 -5.86
N ASP A 269 8.54 -5.28 -5.19
CA ASP A 269 9.50 -6.39 -5.10
C ASP A 269 9.84 -6.90 -6.51
N LYS A 270 8.85 -7.05 -7.41
CA LYS A 270 9.08 -7.39 -8.82
C LYS A 270 9.91 -6.35 -9.58
N LEU A 271 9.65 -5.05 -9.36
CA LEU A 271 10.47 -3.97 -9.93
C LEU A 271 11.94 -4.07 -9.52
N ILE A 272 12.19 -4.40 -8.26
CA ILE A 272 13.55 -4.60 -7.74
C ILE A 272 14.18 -5.80 -8.43
N VAL A 273 13.48 -6.94 -8.48
CA VAL A 273 13.96 -8.16 -9.14
C VAL A 273 14.33 -7.89 -10.61
N TYR A 274 13.47 -7.21 -11.38
CA TYR A 274 13.75 -6.83 -12.78
C TYR A 274 15.03 -6.02 -12.94
N ARG A 275 15.34 -5.11 -12.00
CA ARG A 275 16.53 -4.25 -12.06
C ARG A 275 17.79 -4.95 -11.62
N THR A 276 17.67 -5.86 -10.66
CA THR A 276 18.80 -6.63 -10.13
C THR A 276 19.09 -7.90 -10.92
N SER A 277 18.18 -8.34 -11.79
CA SER A 277 18.38 -9.55 -12.58
C SER A 277 19.48 -9.30 -13.64
N LEU A 278 20.57 -10.05 -13.50
CA LEU A 278 21.62 -10.20 -14.51
C LEU A 278 21.27 -11.28 -15.55
N GLY A 279 20.02 -11.74 -15.56
CA GLY A 279 19.55 -12.85 -16.41
C GLY A 279 19.36 -12.48 -17.88
N GLU A 280 19.16 -13.51 -18.70
CA GLU A 280 18.89 -13.42 -20.14
C GLU A 280 17.70 -12.49 -20.46
N GLU A 281 17.73 -11.81 -21.61
CA GLU A 281 16.66 -10.91 -22.09
C GLU A 281 15.25 -11.52 -22.00
N LYS A 282 15.13 -12.83 -22.24
CA LYS A 282 13.87 -13.56 -22.16
C LYS A 282 13.27 -13.58 -20.75
N GLU A 283 14.07 -13.68 -19.70
CA GLU A 283 13.60 -13.66 -18.31
C GLU A 283 13.14 -12.25 -17.92
N LYS A 284 13.90 -11.22 -18.34
CA LYS A 284 13.51 -9.83 -18.15
C LYS A 284 12.19 -9.52 -18.85
N GLU A 285 12.00 -10.03 -20.06
CA GLU A 285 10.76 -9.88 -20.83
C GLU A 285 9.56 -10.51 -20.11
N LEU A 286 9.70 -11.71 -19.54
CA LEU A 286 8.63 -12.35 -18.75
C LEU A 286 8.25 -11.54 -17.51
N ILE A 287 9.25 -11.07 -16.75
CA ILE A 287 9.02 -10.24 -15.56
C ILE A 287 8.37 -8.90 -15.98
N ARG A 288 8.82 -8.31 -17.10
CA ARG A 288 8.23 -7.09 -17.65
C ARG A 288 6.77 -7.29 -18.02
N ASN A 289 6.44 -8.38 -18.70
CA ASN A 289 5.07 -8.66 -19.13
C ASN A 289 4.14 -8.93 -17.94
N SER A 290 4.61 -9.67 -16.92
CA SER A 290 3.88 -9.85 -15.67
C SER A 290 3.66 -8.52 -14.92
N LEU A 291 4.69 -7.68 -14.86
CA LEU A 291 4.59 -6.36 -14.26
C LEU A 291 3.66 -5.44 -15.05
N ALA A 292 3.74 -5.45 -16.38
CA ALA A 292 2.93 -4.69 -17.30
C ALA A 292 1.45 -5.04 -17.15
N GLU A 293 1.11 -6.33 -17.07
CA GLU A 293 -0.26 -6.78 -16.82
C GLU A 293 -0.81 -6.19 -15.51
N LYS A 294 -0.04 -6.28 -14.42
CA LYS A 294 -0.44 -5.72 -13.12
C LYS A 294 -0.55 -4.19 -13.16
N VAL A 295 0.44 -3.50 -13.71
CA VAL A 295 0.56 -2.03 -13.69
C VAL A 295 -0.41 -1.35 -14.66
N ILE A 296 -0.67 -1.96 -15.81
CA ILE A 296 -1.54 -1.40 -16.86
C ILE A 296 -3.00 -1.76 -16.61
N LYS A 297 -3.32 -3.04 -16.41
CA LYS A 297 -4.71 -3.53 -16.52
C LYS A 297 -5.43 -3.63 -15.19
N THR A 298 -4.73 -3.76 -14.07
CA THR A 298 -5.36 -4.06 -12.79
C THR A 298 -5.55 -2.81 -11.92
N LYS A 299 -6.62 -2.81 -11.12
CA LYS A 299 -6.71 -1.97 -9.92
C LYS A 299 -6.58 -2.90 -8.73
N ASN A 300 -5.85 -2.47 -7.71
CA ASN A 300 -5.83 -3.25 -6.48
C ASN A 300 -7.20 -3.21 -5.82
N LYS A 301 -7.55 -4.35 -5.25
CA LYS A 301 -8.77 -4.58 -4.52
C LYS A 301 -8.61 -3.99 -3.11
N ILE A 302 -9.23 -2.83 -2.86
CA ILE A 302 -9.19 -2.05 -1.60
C ILE A 302 -9.33 -2.96 -0.37
N GLY A 303 -10.22 -3.95 -0.44
CA GLY A 303 -10.64 -4.74 0.69
C GLY A 303 -9.55 -5.55 1.38
N ILE A 304 -8.51 -6.05 0.67
CA ILE A 304 -7.49 -6.88 1.34
C ILE A 304 -6.69 -6.07 2.36
N ARG A 305 -6.21 -4.88 2.00
CA ARG A 305 -5.32 -4.11 2.90
C ARG A 305 -6.08 -3.64 4.14
N VAL A 306 -7.28 -3.11 3.93
CA VAL A 306 -8.18 -2.69 5.01
C VAL A 306 -8.47 -3.87 5.92
N MET A 307 -8.86 -5.02 5.36
CA MET A 307 -9.11 -6.22 6.14
C MET A 307 -7.86 -6.71 6.88
N THR A 308 -6.69 -6.75 6.24
CA THR A 308 -5.42 -7.16 6.87
C THR A 308 -5.14 -6.28 8.08
N TRP A 309 -5.38 -4.96 7.98
CA TRP A 309 -5.22 -4.03 9.08
C TRP A 309 -6.17 -4.32 10.24
N PHE A 310 -7.46 -4.56 9.97
CA PHE A 310 -8.43 -4.95 11.01
C PHE A 310 -8.14 -6.32 11.63
N VAL A 311 -7.71 -7.29 10.83
CA VAL A 311 -7.48 -8.67 11.30
C VAL A 311 -6.18 -8.78 12.11
N ARG A 312 -5.12 -8.03 11.74
CA ARG A 312 -3.79 -8.17 12.33
C ARG A 312 -3.72 -8.04 13.87
N PRO A 313 -4.44 -7.12 14.54
CA PRO A 313 -4.51 -7.04 16.01
C PRO A 313 -5.00 -8.32 16.69
N PHE A 314 -5.93 -9.04 16.07
CA PHE A 314 -6.48 -10.29 16.61
C PHE A 314 -5.49 -11.46 16.52
N PHE A 315 -4.50 -11.38 15.63
CA PHE A 315 -3.51 -12.43 15.40
C PHE A 315 -2.10 -11.97 15.79
N LYS A 316 -1.82 -11.94 17.10
CA LYS A 316 -0.54 -11.49 17.71
C LYS A 316 0.66 -12.45 17.44
N SER A 317 0.92 -12.84 16.20
CA SER A 317 1.99 -13.79 15.83
C SER A 317 3.33 -13.13 15.45
N LYS A 318 4.48 -13.60 15.93
CA LYS A 318 5.80 -13.08 15.52
C LYS A 318 6.46 -14.00 14.48
N CYS A 319 7.10 -13.43 13.46
CA CYS A 319 7.86 -14.21 12.49
C CYS A 319 9.36 -14.19 12.86
N VAL A 320 9.95 -15.38 12.97
CA VAL A 320 11.33 -15.69 13.39
C VAL A 320 12.05 -16.38 12.23
N GLY A 321 13.34 -16.11 12.01
CA GLY A 321 14.11 -16.71 10.92
C GLY A 321 14.01 -15.96 9.58
N LYS A 322 13.61 -14.69 9.57
CA LYS A 322 13.41 -13.90 8.34
C LYS A 322 14.70 -13.67 7.56
N GLU A 323 15.80 -13.58 8.29
CA GLU A 323 17.17 -13.40 7.82
C GLU A 323 17.67 -14.60 7.01
N LYS A 324 17.08 -15.78 7.20
CA LYS A 324 17.46 -17.01 6.47
C LYS A 324 17.05 -16.97 5.00
N ILE A 325 16.06 -16.13 4.65
CA ILE A 325 15.65 -15.97 3.25
C ILE A 325 16.71 -15.16 2.52
N LYS A 326 17.51 -15.85 1.71
CA LYS A 326 18.49 -15.21 0.83
C LYS A 326 17.77 -14.39 -0.24
N LYS A 327 17.97 -13.07 -0.22
CA LYS A 327 17.42 -12.16 -1.23
C LYS A 327 18.33 -12.17 -2.46
N GLY A 328 17.73 -12.21 -3.66
CA GLY A 328 18.45 -12.07 -4.93
C GLY A 328 18.82 -13.37 -5.66
N GLU A 329 18.59 -14.55 -5.06
CA GLU A 329 18.87 -15.85 -5.70
C GLU A 329 17.71 -16.38 -6.58
N GLY A 330 16.71 -15.54 -6.87
CA GLY A 330 15.51 -15.91 -7.64
C GLY A 330 14.28 -16.26 -6.77
N PRO A 331 13.18 -16.71 -7.38
CA PRO A 331 11.95 -17.07 -6.69
C PRO A 331 12.14 -18.31 -5.79
N VAL A 332 11.49 -18.30 -4.63
CA VAL A 332 11.58 -19.36 -3.63
C VAL A 332 10.22 -20.02 -3.37
N ILE A 333 10.24 -21.23 -2.81
CA ILE A 333 9.04 -21.99 -2.47
C ILE A 333 8.99 -22.13 -0.94
N PHE A 334 7.96 -21.57 -0.33
CA PHE A 334 7.66 -21.74 1.08
C PHE A 334 6.76 -22.95 1.28
N VAL A 335 7.19 -23.85 2.15
CA VAL A 335 6.47 -25.09 2.47
C VAL A 335 6.03 -25.01 3.91
N ALA A 336 4.72 -24.85 4.13
CA ALA A 336 4.15 -24.60 5.45
C ALA A 336 3.21 -25.71 5.92
N ASN A 337 3.09 -25.85 7.23
CA ASN A 337 2.06 -26.69 7.84
C ASN A 337 0.67 -26.06 7.77
N HIS A 338 -0.36 -26.89 7.58
CA HIS A 338 -1.74 -26.51 7.29
C HIS A 338 -2.59 -26.53 8.57
N TYR A 339 -2.42 -25.53 9.44
CA TYR A 339 -3.30 -25.31 10.60
C TYR A 339 -4.68 -24.77 10.18
N GLU A 340 -5.46 -25.57 9.45
CA GLU A 340 -6.77 -25.21 8.89
C GLU A 340 -6.76 -23.81 8.24
N ILE A 341 -7.61 -22.89 8.71
CA ILE A 341 -7.70 -21.50 8.25
C ILE A 341 -6.62 -20.62 8.90
N TYR A 342 -6.11 -21.00 10.08
CA TYR A 342 -5.11 -20.21 10.83
C TYR A 342 -3.78 -20.12 10.08
N GLY A 343 -3.33 -21.23 9.47
CA GLY A 343 -2.07 -21.28 8.71
C GLY A 343 -2.02 -20.25 7.58
N PRO A 344 -2.95 -20.30 6.60
CA PRO A 344 -3.04 -19.33 5.52
C PRO A 344 -3.17 -17.88 6.01
N ILE A 345 -3.98 -17.60 7.04
CA ILE A 345 -4.12 -16.25 7.59
C ILE A 345 -2.78 -15.75 8.14
N ILE A 346 -2.10 -16.53 8.98
CA ILE A 346 -0.82 -16.10 9.57
C ILE A 346 0.25 -15.93 8.50
N ALA A 347 0.28 -16.79 7.47
CA ALA A 347 1.19 -16.65 6.35
C ALA A 347 1.02 -15.29 5.66
N VAL A 348 -0.21 -14.92 5.30
CA VAL A 348 -0.51 -13.62 4.67
C VAL A 348 -0.14 -12.43 5.57
N LEU A 349 -0.41 -12.53 6.87
CA LEU A 349 -0.17 -11.44 7.82
C LEU A 349 1.30 -11.23 8.19
N ARG A 350 2.10 -12.30 8.21
CA ARG A 350 3.42 -12.31 8.90
C ARG A 350 4.61 -12.68 8.03
N MET A 351 4.41 -13.26 6.85
CA MET A 351 5.53 -13.59 5.97
C MET A 351 6.29 -12.33 5.54
N PRO A 352 7.64 -12.38 5.52
CA PRO A 352 8.47 -11.23 5.17
C PRO A 352 8.51 -10.96 3.65
N ALA A 353 8.29 -12.00 2.84
CA ALA A 353 8.30 -11.97 1.38
C ALA A 353 6.89 -12.08 0.81
N SER A 354 6.65 -11.44 -0.34
CA SER A 354 5.43 -11.63 -1.13
C SER A 354 5.42 -13.03 -1.76
N PHE A 355 4.24 -13.64 -1.87
CA PHE A 355 4.07 -14.99 -2.43
C PHE A 355 2.71 -15.15 -3.11
N ARG A 356 2.59 -16.15 -3.99
CA ARG A 356 1.33 -16.66 -4.52
C ARG A 356 0.95 -17.96 -3.80
N PRO A 357 -0.22 -18.03 -3.15
CA PRO A 357 -0.64 -19.24 -2.44
C PRO A 357 -1.14 -20.30 -3.42
N TRP A 358 -0.78 -21.54 -3.17
CA TRP A 358 -1.50 -22.71 -3.68
C TRP A 358 -2.85 -22.80 -2.98
N VAL A 359 -3.92 -22.78 -3.76
CA VAL A 359 -5.29 -22.86 -3.26
C VAL A 359 -6.02 -23.91 -4.08
N ILE A 360 -6.68 -24.84 -3.40
CA ILE A 360 -7.50 -25.87 -4.06
C ILE A 360 -8.52 -25.22 -4.99
N ASN A 361 -8.69 -25.77 -6.20
CA ASN A 361 -9.49 -25.14 -7.25
C ASN A 361 -10.95 -24.90 -6.81
N GLU A 362 -11.49 -25.75 -5.93
CA GLU A 362 -12.83 -25.63 -5.36
C GLU A 362 -13.04 -24.33 -4.57
N MET A 363 -11.98 -23.78 -3.96
CA MET A 363 -12.04 -22.49 -3.25
C MET A 363 -11.95 -21.28 -4.18
N ILE A 364 -11.67 -21.50 -5.47
CA ILE A 364 -11.58 -20.45 -6.51
C ILE A 364 -12.83 -20.46 -7.39
N ASP A 365 -13.44 -21.63 -7.58
CA ASP A 365 -14.66 -21.86 -8.36
C ASP A 365 -15.91 -21.31 -7.66
N ASP A 366 -16.70 -20.50 -8.37
CA ASP A 366 -17.94 -19.88 -7.84
C ASP A 366 -18.99 -20.88 -7.41
N GLN A 367 -19.04 -22.03 -8.07
CA GLN A 367 -20.04 -23.05 -7.83
C GLN A 367 -19.66 -23.95 -6.66
N LYS A 368 -18.35 -24.15 -6.43
CA LYS A 368 -17.83 -25.13 -5.45
C LYS A 368 -17.36 -24.52 -4.13
N ILE A 369 -17.11 -23.21 -4.09
CA ILE A 369 -16.58 -22.54 -2.88
C ILE A 369 -17.52 -22.68 -1.67
N GLU A 370 -18.84 -22.70 -1.89
CA GLU A 370 -19.81 -22.83 -0.81
C GLU A 370 -19.68 -24.19 -0.11
N ASP A 371 -19.72 -25.27 -0.88
CA ASP A 371 -19.61 -26.64 -0.37
C ASP A 371 -18.28 -26.88 0.32
N GLN A 372 -17.19 -26.35 -0.25
CA GLN A 372 -15.86 -26.47 0.34
C GLN A 372 -15.74 -25.71 1.67
N MET A 373 -16.48 -24.60 1.85
CA MET A 373 -16.51 -23.84 3.10
C MET A 373 -17.35 -24.51 4.19
N VAL A 374 -18.40 -25.26 3.83
CA VAL A 374 -19.28 -25.97 4.79
C VAL A 374 -18.46 -26.89 5.68
N GLY A 375 -17.59 -27.73 5.09
CA GLY A 375 -16.76 -28.67 5.86
C GLY A 375 -15.81 -28.01 6.87
N GLY A 376 -15.38 -26.76 6.64
CA GLY A 376 -14.59 -25.98 7.58
C GLY A 376 -15.43 -25.29 8.66
N ILE A 377 -16.60 -24.76 8.29
CA ILE A 377 -17.52 -24.05 9.20
C ILE A 377 -18.22 -25.03 10.15
N ASP A 378 -18.50 -26.25 9.71
CA ASP A 378 -19.15 -27.28 10.53
C ASP A 378 -18.31 -27.71 11.74
N LYS A 379 -16.98 -27.65 11.61
CA LYS A 379 -16.02 -27.92 12.69
C LYS A 379 -16.03 -26.86 13.80
N ILE A 380 -16.62 -25.67 13.57
CA ILE A 380 -16.68 -24.59 14.56
C ILE A 380 -17.75 -24.91 15.60
N ARG A 381 -17.35 -25.38 16.78
CA ARG A 381 -18.27 -25.88 17.82
C ARG A 381 -19.21 -24.83 18.40
N PHE A 382 -18.79 -23.56 18.48
CA PHE A 382 -19.57 -22.50 19.12
C PHE A 382 -20.65 -21.86 18.23
N LEU A 383 -20.75 -22.24 16.96
CA LEU A 383 -21.71 -21.64 16.02
C LEU A 383 -23.06 -22.39 16.01
N PRO A 384 -24.22 -21.72 16.15
CA PRO A 384 -25.53 -22.36 16.03
C PRO A 384 -25.77 -22.94 14.62
N LYS A 385 -26.51 -24.06 14.53
CA LYS A 385 -26.79 -24.77 13.26
C LYS A 385 -27.39 -23.87 12.17
N GLY A 386 -28.31 -22.96 12.52
CA GLY A 386 -28.91 -22.01 11.58
C GLY A 386 -27.91 -21.01 11.01
N VAL A 387 -26.93 -20.59 11.82
CA VAL A 387 -25.84 -19.69 11.39
C VAL A 387 -24.85 -20.47 10.51
N LYS A 388 -24.49 -21.72 10.87
CA LYS A 388 -23.62 -22.57 10.04
C LYS A 388 -24.12 -22.75 8.61
N LYS A 389 -25.44 -22.89 8.42
CA LYS A 389 -26.07 -23.03 7.09
C LYS A 389 -26.10 -21.72 6.28
N ARG A 390 -26.12 -20.56 6.93
CA ARG A 390 -26.20 -19.24 6.28
C ARG A 390 -24.83 -18.57 6.09
N LEU A 391 -23.88 -18.84 6.97
CA LEU A 391 -22.57 -18.19 6.99
C LEU A 391 -21.74 -18.40 5.70
N PRO A 392 -21.64 -19.62 5.13
CA PRO A 392 -20.93 -19.82 3.85
C PRO A 392 -21.53 -18.96 2.74
N LYS A 393 -22.87 -18.88 2.64
CA LYS A 393 -23.58 -18.10 1.62
C LYS A 393 -23.26 -16.61 1.68
N VAL A 394 -23.12 -16.06 2.88
CA VAL A 394 -22.85 -14.64 3.11
C VAL A 394 -21.37 -14.34 2.86
N ILE A 395 -20.46 -15.14 3.42
CA ILE A 395 -19.03 -14.81 3.42
C ILE A 395 -18.32 -15.30 2.15
N LYS A 396 -18.88 -16.22 1.34
CA LYS A 396 -18.20 -16.75 0.14
C LYS A 396 -17.70 -15.68 -0.83
N ARG A 397 -18.49 -14.61 -1.06
CA ARG A 397 -18.08 -13.50 -1.94
C ARG A 397 -16.85 -12.78 -1.39
N LEU A 398 -16.80 -12.58 -0.07
CA LEU A 398 -15.68 -11.95 0.61
C LEU A 398 -14.44 -12.86 0.59
N ILE A 399 -14.58 -14.14 0.93
CA ILE A 399 -13.47 -15.11 0.89
C ILE A 399 -12.91 -15.22 -0.52
N LYS A 400 -13.77 -15.41 -1.52
CA LYS A 400 -13.36 -15.45 -2.93
C LYS A 400 -12.62 -14.19 -3.32
N TYR A 401 -13.17 -13.03 -2.98
CA TYR A 401 -12.54 -11.73 -3.27
C TYR A 401 -11.11 -11.66 -2.72
N ILE A 402 -10.90 -12.10 -1.47
CA ILE A 402 -9.59 -12.14 -0.81
C ILE A 402 -8.66 -13.13 -1.51
N ILE A 403 -9.12 -14.37 -1.72
CA ILE A 403 -8.35 -15.44 -2.34
C ILE A 403 -7.89 -15.01 -3.73
N THR A 404 -8.81 -14.60 -4.61
CA THR A 404 -8.49 -14.19 -5.98
C THR A 404 -7.50 -13.02 -6.02
N ALA A 405 -7.58 -12.12 -5.04
CA ALA A 405 -6.74 -10.94 -5.02
C ALA A 405 -5.32 -11.19 -4.45
N MET A 406 -5.04 -12.40 -3.96
CA MET A 406 -3.68 -12.90 -3.74
C MET A 406 -3.08 -13.56 -4.99
N GLU A 407 -3.80 -13.55 -6.12
CA GLU A 407 -3.41 -14.23 -7.36
C GLU A 407 -3.05 -15.70 -7.09
N PRO A 408 -4.00 -16.52 -6.60
CA PRO A 408 -3.71 -17.88 -6.19
C PRO A 408 -3.30 -18.73 -7.39
N ILE A 409 -2.60 -19.82 -7.13
CA ILE A 409 -2.37 -20.88 -8.13
C ILE A 409 -3.39 -21.98 -7.83
N PRO A 410 -4.29 -22.31 -8.77
CA PRO A 410 -5.26 -23.38 -8.57
C PRO A 410 -4.53 -24.72 -8.45
N VAL A 411 -4.81 -25.43 -7.38
CA VAL A 411 -4.35 -26.81 -7.19
C VAL A 411 -5.47 -27.74 -7.61
N TYR A 412 -5.23 -28.47 -8.69
CA TYR A 412 -6.14 -29.50 -9.16
C TYR A 412 -5.77 -30.84 -8.51
N LYS A 413 -6.79 -31.56 -8.03
CA LYS A 413 -6.67 -32.91 -7.45
C LYS A 413 -7.42 -33.88 -8.36
N GLY A 414 -6.76 -34.97 -8.76
CA GLY A 414 -7.38 -35.95 -9.64
C GLY A 414 -6.36 -36.56 -10.59
N ASN A 415 -6.56 -36.31 -11.89
CA ASN A 415 -5.78 -36.94 -12.94
C ASN A 415 -4.36 -36.33 -13.09
N LEU A 416 -3.45 -37.08 -13.73
CA LEU A 416 -2.06 -36.66 -13.91
C LEU A 416 -1.94 -35.35 -14.69
N ARG A 417 -2.83 -35.11 -15.67
CA ARG A 417 -2.80 -33.88 -16.50
C ARG A 417 -3.08 -32.64 -15.65
N GLU A 418 -4.06 -32.69 -14.78
CA GLU A 418 -4.44 -31.64 -13.83
C GLU A 418 -3.31 -31.26 -12.86
N VAL A 419 -2.61 -32.27 -12.34
CA VAL A 419 -1.44 -32.06 -11.48
C VAL A 419 -0.31 -31.38 -12.26
N ILE A 420 -0.04 -31.83 -13.49
CA ILE A 420 0.96 -31.20 -14.38
C ILE A 420 0.58 -29.74 -14.69
N THR A 421 -0.70 -29.43 -14.91
CA THR A 421 -1.18 -28.06 -15.11
C THR A 421 -0.85 -27.17 -13.91
N THR A 422 -1.09 -27.66 -12.67
CA THR A 422 -0.73 -26.92 -11.44
C THR A 422 0.77 -26.63 -11.38
N ILE A 423 1.61 -27.62 -11.69
CA ILE A 423 3.07 -27.48 -11.71
C ILE A 423 3.49 -26.44 -12.77
N ASN A 424 2.94 -26.51 -13.99
CA ASN A 424 3.27 -25.59 -15.07
C ASN A 424 2.91 -24.13 -14.72
N LEU A 425 1.69 -23.89 -14.22
CA LEU A 425 1.27 -22.57 -13.74
C LEU A 425 2.17 -22.05 -12.62
N THR A 426 2.65 -22.94 -11.75
CA THR A 426 3.59 -22.59 -10.68
C THR A 426 4.96 -22.20 -11.24
N VAL A 427 5.49 -22.97 -12.18
CA VAL A 427 6.77 -22.68 -12.84
C VAL A 427 6.69 -21.36 -13.61
N GLU A 428 5.61 -21.09 -14.34
CA GLU A 428 5.39 -19.83 -15.05
C GLU A 428 5.33 -18.62 -14.11
N ALA A 429 4.66 -18.77 -12.97
CA ALA A 429 4.65 -17.75 -11.92
C ALA A 429 6.06 -17.49 -11.38
N MET A 430 6.83 -18.55 -11.14
CA MET A 430 8.22 -18.44 -10.68
C MET A 430 9.13 -17.80 -11.73
N GLN A 431 8.99 -18.15 -13.01
CA GLN A 431 9.71 -17.47 -14.11
C GLN A 431 9.40 -15.96 -14.15
N SER A 432 8.21 -15.56 -13.70
CA SER A 432 7.80 -14.16 -13.53
C SER A 432 8.30 -13.53 -12.22
N GLY A 433 9.14 -14.22 -11.45
CA GLY A 433 9.73 -13.77 -10.19
C GLY A 433 8.83 -13.92 -8.95
N ASP A 434 7.69 -14.63 -9.05
CA ASP A 434 6.81 -14.85 -7.89
C ASP A 434 7.31 -15.97 -6.99
N ASN A 435 7.38 -15.72 -5.67
CA ASN A 435 7.55 -16.79 -4.69
C ASN A 435 6.25 -17.56 -4.50
N ILE A 436 6.35 -18.81 -4.10
CA ILE A 436 5.19 -19.70 -3.95
C ILE A 436 5.02 -20.07 -2.48
N MET A 437 3.78 -20.16 -2.01
CA MET A 437 3.46 -20.72 -0.69
C MET A 437 2.55 -21.92 -0.89
N LEU A 438 2.96 -23.08 -0.37
CA LEU A 438 2.17 -24.30 -0.43
C LEU A 438 2.10 -25.00 0.92
N PHE A 439 1.05 -25.80 1.07
CA PHE A 439 0.72 -26.52 2.28
C PHE A 439 0.54 -28.01 1.93
N PRO A 440 1.57 -28.86 2.10
CA PRO A 440 1.57 -30.21 1.55
C PRO A 440 1.08 -31.29 2.53
N GLU A 441 0.49 -30.91 3.67
CA GLU A 441 -0.03 -31.83 4.67
C GLU A 441 -1.28 -32.58 4.19
N LYS A 442 -1.43 -33.83 4.63
CA LYS A 442 -2.56 -34.70 4.28
C LYS A 442 -3.78 -34.37 5.18
N PRO A 443 -5.00 -34.24 4.63
CA PRO A 443 -6.19 -33.88 5.42
C PRO A 443 -6.72 -34.96 6.39
N ASP A 444 -6.39 -36.25 6.17
CA ASP A 444 -7.19 -37.39 6.66
C ASP A 444 -6.59 -38.21 7.81
N VAL A 445 -5.70 -37.64 8.63
CA VAL A 445 -5.34 -38.27 9.91
C VAL A 445 -5.85 -37.37 11.03
N ALA A 446 -6.67 -37.94 11.90
CA ALA A 446 -7.36 -37.21 12.95
C ALA A 446 -6.42 -36.29 13.73
N TYR A 447 -6.92 -35.11 14.06
CA TYR A 447 -6.29 -34.06 14.88
C TYR A 447 -6.04 -34.50 16.33
N ASN A 448 -5.42 -35.66 16.54
CA ASN A 448 -5.18 -36.24 17.83
C ASN A 448 -3.68 -36.24 18.13
N SER A 449 -3.34 -35.53 19.20
CA SER A 449 -2.07 -35.51 19.93
C SER A 449 -0.81 -35.03 19.18
N GLU A 450 -0.32 -33.88 19.65
CA GLU A 450 1.11 -33.63 19.91
C GLU A 450 2.10 -33.71 18.72
N GLY A 451 2.48 -32.54 18.20
CA GLY A 451 3.83 -32.30 17.67
C GLY A 451 4.25 -33.02 16.38
N GLY A 452 3.48 -33.96 15.85
CA GLY A 452 3.76 -34.65 14.59
C GLY A 452 3.43 -33.77 13.39
N VAL A 453 4.44 -33.35 12.65
CA VAL A 453 4.24 -32.93 11.25
C VAL A 453 3.87 -34.19 10.48
N ASP A 454 2.77 -34.21 9.72
CA ASP A 454 2.35 -35.36 8.92
C ASP A 454 3.23 -35.56 7.67
N LYS A 455 3.27 -36.79 7.11
CA LYS A 455 4.05 -37.10 5.89
C LYS A 455 3.54 -36.26 4.70
N PHE A 456 4.39 -35.38 4.18
CA PHE A 456 4.07 -34.51 3.04
C PHE A 456 3.80 -35.29 1.75
N TYR A 457 2.90 -34.76 0.92
CA TYR A 457 2.86 -35.15 -0.49
C TYR A 457 4.16 -34.73 -1.17
N SER A 458 5.00 -35.64 -1.64
CA SER A 458 6.28 -35.28 -2.27
C SER A 458 6.15 -34.68 -3.67
N GLY A 459 4.95 -34.74 -4.28
CA GLY A 459 4.69 -34.28 -5.65
C GLY A 459 5.01 -32.80 -5.92
N PHE A 460 4.97 -31.93 -4.91
CA PHE A 460 5.33 -30.52 -5.10
C PHE A 460 6.81 -30.31 -5.42
N VAL A 461 7.70 -31.27 -5.14
CA VAL A 461 9.13 -31.12 -5.44
C VAL A 461 9.39 -31.09 -6.96
N GLU A 462 8.45 -31.60 -7.77
CA GLU A 462 8.52 -31.52 -9.25
C GLU A 462 8.59 -30.07 -9.76
N ILE A 463 8.13 -29.09 -8.97
CA ILE A 463 8.28 -27.66 -9.29
C ILE A 463 9.76 -27.30 -9.47
N GLY A 464 10.65 -27.85 -8.63
CA GLY A 464 12.09 -27.61 -8.71
C GLY A 464 12.69 -28.11 -10.01
N ALA A 465 12.31 -29.32 -10.42
CA ALA A 465 12.72 -29.91 -11.70
C ALA A 465 12.19 -29.11 -12.90
N GLY A 466 10.91 -28.71 -12.85
CA GLY A 466 10.27 -27.90 -13.89
C GLY A 466 10.92 -26.53 -14.05
N TYR A 467 11.19 -25.85 -12.93
CA TYR A 467 11.85 -24.55 -12.92
C TYR A 467 13.28 -24.62 -13.44
N TYR A 468 14.06 -25.60 -13.01
CA TYR A 468 15.42 -25.82 -13.51
C TYR A 468 15.42 -26.11 -15.02
N LYS A 469 14.52 -26.98 -15.50
CA LYS A 469 14.39 -27.28 -16.93
C LYS A 469 14.11 -26.03 -17.79
N LYS A 470 13.34 -25.07 -17.25
CA LYS A 470 12.91 -23.87 -17.98
C LYS A 470 13.89 -22.70 -17.88
N THR A 471 14.71 -22.63 -16.83
CA THR A 471 15.52 -21.45 -16.52
C THR A 471 17.01 -21.75 -16.32
N GLY A 472 17.39 -23.01 -16.18
CA GLY A 472 18.74 -23.42 -15.76
C GLY A 472 19.07 -23.10 -14.29
N LYS A 473 18.15 -22.48 -13.53
CA LYS A 473 18.39 -22.05 -12.15
C LYS A 473 17.72 -22.98 -11.16
N SER A 474 18.42 -23.26 -10.06
CA SER A 474 17.86 -24.01 -8.94
C SER A 474 17.09 -23.11 -7.98
N THR A 475 15.81 -23.44 -7.75
CA THR A 475 15.02 -22.81 -6.68
C THR A 475 15.37 -23.37 -5.30
N THR A 476 14.94 -22.68 -4.25
CA THR A 476 15.14 -23.06 -2.85
C THR A 476 13.80 -23.26 -2.15
N PHE A 477 13.66 -24.40 -1.45
CA PHE A 477 12.51 -24.73 -0.63
C PHE A 477 12.78 -24.32 0.83
N TYR A 478 11.97 -23.43 1.37
CA TYR A 478 12.06 -22.97 2.76
C TYR A 478 10.96 -23.63 3.61
N PRO A 479 11.32 -24.41 4.65
CA PRO A 479 10.35 -24.94 5.59
C PRO A 479 9.83 -23.80 6.48
N VAL A 480 8.51 -23.74 6.63
CA VAL A 480 7.81 -22.74 7.45
C VAL A 480 6.95 -23.47 8.46
N TYR A 481 7.22 -23.29 9.74
CA TYR A 481 6.42 -23.86 10.81
C TYR A 481 5.62 -22.77 11.53
N ILE A 482 4.31 -22.85 11.46
CA ILE A 482 3.37 -21.94 12.11
C ILE A 482 2.95 -22.58 13.42
N SER A 483 3.06 -21.91 14.56
CA SER A 483 2.58 -22.42 15.85
C SER A 483 1.48 -21.52 16.42
N LYS A 484 0.29 -22.08 16.63
CA LYS A 484 -0.84 -21.38 17.26
C LYS A 484 -0.59 -21.10 18.75
N LYS A 485 -0.10 -22.10 19.51
CA LYS A 485 0.20 -21.98 20.95
C LYS A 485 1.24 -20.89 21.21
N LYS A 486 2.36 -20.90 20.49
CA LYS A 486 3.45 -19.92 20.67
C LYS A 486 3.21 -18.58 20.01
N LYS A 487 2.15 -18.44 19.20
CA LYS A 487 1.89 -17.27 18.35
C LYS A 487 3.17 -16.88 17.58
N LYS A 488 3.78 -17.85 16.91
CA LYS A 488 5.01 -17.65 16.14
C LYS A 488 4.93 -18.35 14.78
N LEU A 489 5.57 -17.75 13.78
CA LEU A 489 5.86 -18.34 12.48
C LEU A 489 7.39 -18.46 12.39
N PHE A 490 7.90 -19.66 12.23
CA PHE A 490 9.31 -19.96 12.11
C PHE A 490 9.66 -20.26 10.66
N ILE A 491 10.78 -19.69 10.21
CA ILE A 491 11.35 -19.98 8.91
C ILE A 491 12.65 -20.73 9.16
N GLY A 492 12.77 -21.94 8.64
CA GLY A 492 13.98 -22.74 8.73
C GLY A 492 14.95 -22.46 7.57
N ASP A 493 16.09 -23.13 7.57
CA ASP A 493 17.07 -22.99 6.50
C ASP A 493 16.50 -23.54 5.18
N GLY A 494 16.87 -22.90 4.07
CA GLY A 494 16.44 -23.32 2.75
C GLY A 494 17.12 -24.61 2.29
N ILE A 495 16.44 -25.37 1.44
CA ILE A 495 16.97 -26.55 0.76
C ILE A 495 16.99 -26.24 -0.74
N LYS A 496 18.18 -26.07 -1.30
CA LYS A 496 18.33 -25.80 -2.73
C LYS A 496 18.08 -27.08 -3.52
N TYR A 497 17.35 -26.95 -4.62
CA TYR A 497 17.15 -28.04 -5.58
C TYR A 497 18.46 -28.38 -6.29
N ASN A 498 18.81 -29.67 -6.31
CA ASN A 498 19.99 -30.18 -6.98
C ASN A 498 19.60 -30.98 -8.23
N ALA A 499 19.89 -30.42 -9.41
CA ALA A 499 19.60 -31.06 -10.68
C ALA A 499 20.55 -32.20 -11.05
N CYS A 500 21.70 -32.34 -10.36
CA CYS A 500 22.66 -33.41 -10.58
C CYS A 500 22.25 -34.74 -9.93
N VAL A 501 21.30 -34.71 -9.00
CA VAL A 501 20.78 -35.91 -8.32
C VAL A 501 19.60 -36.47 -9.13
N PRO A 502 19.45 -37.81 -9.25
CA PRO A 502 18.26 -38.41 -9.85
C PRO A 502 16.97 -37.86 -9.24
N LYS A 503 15.99 -37.53 -10.10
CA LYS A 503 14.77 -36.79 -9.70
C LYS A 503 14.04 -37.44 -8.51
N THR A 504 13.91 -38.77 -8.51
CA THR A 504 13.23 -39.53 -7.46
C THR A 504 13.95 -39.40 -6.11
N ASP A 505 15.28 -39.45 -6.12
CA ASP A 505 16.10 -39.31 -4.92
C ASP A 505 16.09 -37.89 -4.38
N GLU A 506 16.18 -36.91 -5.28
CA GLU A 506 16.13 -35.49 -4.92
C GLU A 506 14.78 -35.11 -4.31
N LYS A 507 13.70 -35.65 -4.88
CA LYS A 507 12.34 -35.51 -4.36
C LYS A 507 12.21 -36.06 -2.94
N ARG A 508 12.73 -37.26 -2.70
CA ARG A 508 12.75 -37.89 -1.37
C ARG A 508 13.60 -37.09 -0.39
N ARG A 509 14.80 -36.64 -0.81
CA ARG A 509 15.72 -35.84 0.01
C ARG A 509 15.07 -34.53 0.46
N ILE A 510 14.49 -33.76 -0.46
CA ILE A 510 13.85 -32.48 -0.15
C ILE A 510 12.65 -32.70 0.78
N ALA A 511 11.77 -33.65 0.47
CA ALA A 511 10.60 -33.92 1.30
C ALA A 511 10.98 -34.33 2.73
N ASN A 512 11.95 -35.23 2.89
CA ASN A 512 12.42 -35.69 4.20
C ASN A 512 13.09 -34.58 4.99
N LEU A 513 14.00 -33.82 4.37
CA LEU A 513 14.68 -32.70 5.04
C LEU A 513 13.72 -31.57 5.43
N LEU A 514 12.72 -31.26 4.60
CA LEU A 514 11.69 -30.28 4.95
C LEU A 514 10.92 -30.72 6.18
N HIS A 515 10.52 -32.00 6.20
CA HIS A 515 9.77 -32.59 7.29
C HIS A 515 10.58 -32.61 8.58
N GLU A 516 11.82 -33.09 8.54
CA GLU A 516 12.75 -33.11 9.68
C GLU A 516 12.97 -31.69 10.23
N ARG A 517 13.23 -30.70 9.36
CA ARG A 517 13.40 -29.30 9.79
C ARG A 517 12.14 -28.75 10.45
N MET A 518 10.96 -29.09 9.93
CA MET A 518 9.69 -28.67 10.53
C MET A 518 9.41 -29.36 11.86
N GLN A 519 9.72 -30.65 12.00
CA GLN A 519 9.66 -31.37 13.28
C GLN A 519 10.64 -30.81 14.30
N ASN A 520 11.87 -30.47 13.90
CA ASN A 520 12.83 -29.82 14.79
C ASN A 520 12.34 -28.45 15.26
N MET A 521 11.68 -27.67 14.38
CA MET A 521 11.03 -26.43 14.78
C MET A 521 9.84 -26.66 15.73
N ALA A 522 9.06 -27.73 15.54
CA ALA A 522 7.97 -28.12 16.42
C ALA A 522 8.47 -28.58 17.80
N ASN A 523 9.48 -29.43 17.85
CA ASN A 523 10.09 -29.95 19.09
C ASN A 523 10.83 -28.86 19.86
N GLY A 524 11.57 -27.99 19.16
CA GLY A 524 12.18 -26.80 19.74
C GLY A 524 11.14 -25.79 20.25
N CYS A 525 9.92 -25.82 19.71
CA CYS A 525 8.79 -25.18 20.35
C CYS A 525 8.44 -25.92 21.64
N ASN A 526 8.13 -27.21 21.63
CA ASN A 526 7.61 -27.90 22.82
C ASN A 526 8.56 -27.81 24.04
N LYS A 527 9.87 -28.03 23.87
CA LYS A 527 10.88 -27.98 24.96
C LYS A 527 11.05 -26.63 25.67
N LYS A 528 10.70 -25.52 25.02
CA LYS A 528 10.76 -24.17 25.64
C LYS A 528 9.53 -23.83 26.48
N THR A 529 8.53 -24.71 26.53
CA THR A 529 7.27 -24.48 27.24
C THR A 529 7.26 -25.18 28.59
N GLU A 530 7.98 -26.29 28.74
CA GLU A 530 8.16 -27.01 30.02
C GLU A 530 9.15 -26.35 30.99
N LYS A 531 9.83 -25.27 30.57
CA LYS A 531 10.75 -24.50 31.44
C LYS A 531 10.18 -23.17 31.92
N ASP A 532 9.04 -22.75 31.36
CA ASP A 532 8.38 -21.47 31.65
C ASP A 532 7.00 -21.67 32.32
N ASP A 533 6.59 -22.93 32.55
CA ASP A 533 5.52 -23.37 33.44
C ASP A 533 6.19 -24.00 34.68
#